data_AF-A0A6V8CKW8-F1
#
_entry.id   AF-A0A6V8CKW8-F1
#
_cell.length_a   1.000
_cell.length_b   1.000
_cell.length_c   1.000
_cell.angle_alpha   90.00
_cell.angle_beta   90.00
_cell.angle_gamma   90.00
#
_symmetry.space_group_name_H-M   'P 1'
#
loop_
_entity.id
_entity.type
_entity.pdbx_description
1 polymer ?
#
loop_
_entity_poly.entity_id
_entity_poly.type
_entity_poly.pdbx_seq_one_letter_code
_entity_poly.pdbx_strand_id
1 'polypeptide(L)'
;MNEVIAQLPGIADIHPLQPDHQIQGLLNIYYEMQDMLAICAGMDAVTLQPVAGAQGEFTAIRCIQEYFRNKGELQRNKVIVPDSAH
;
A
#
# COMPACT_ATOMS: atom_id res chain seq x y z
N MET A 1 -2.84 13.70 -19.54
CA MET A 1 -3.64 14.12 -18.37
C MET A 1 -2.96 13.70 -17.08
N ASN A 2 -2.78 12.39 -16.82
CA ASN A 2 -2.17 11.91 -15.57
C ASN A 2 -0.78 12.49 -15.29
N GLU A 3 0.10 12.47 -16.29
CA GLU A 3 1.45 13.05 -16.18
C GLU A 3 1.43 14.55 -15.86
N VAL A 4 0.46 15.28 -16.41
CA VAL A 4 0.31 16.73 -16.16
C VAL A 4 -0.14 16.99 -14.72
N ILE A 5 -1.05 16.16 -14.20
CA ILE A 5 -1.54 16.28 -12.81
C ILE A 5 -0.41 15.94 -11.84
N ALA A 6 0.36 14.89 -12.10
CA ALA A 6 1.50 14.49 -11.27
C ALA A 6 2.59 15.58 -11.20
N GLN A 7 2.72 16.38 -12.25
CA GLN A 7 3.69 17.48 -12.36
C GLN A 7 3.18 18.82 -11.80
N LEU A 8 1.97 18.90 -11.23
CA LEU A 8 1.47 20.15 -10.69
C LEU A 8 2.36 20.65 -9.53
N PRO A 9 2.68 21.96 -9.48
CA PRO A 9 3.35 22.57 -8.33
C PRO A 9 2.53 22.32 -7.06
N GLY A 10 3.17 21.71 -6.06
CA GLY A 10 2.50 21.24 -4.83
C GLY A 10 2.16 19.75 -4.81
N ILE A 11 2.44 18.99 -5.88
CA ILE A 11 2.50 17.51 -5.86
C ILE A 11 3.93 17.06 -6.10
N ALA A 12 4.55 17.53 -7.19
CA ALA A 12 5.90 17.10 -7.59
C ALA A 12 7.02 17.57 -6.65
N ASP A 13 6.84 18.71 -6.00
CA ASP A 13 7.89 19.38 -5.21
C ASP A 13 7.80 19.11 -3.70
N ILE A 14 6.96 18.16 -3.28
CA ILE A 14 6.81 17.81 -1.86
C ILE A 14 8.03 17.04 -1.36
N HIS A 15 8.61 17.48 -0.24
CA HIS A 15 9.61 16.69 0.46
C HIS A 15 8.92 15.52 1.19
N PRO A 16 9.40 14.26 1.10
CA PRO A 16 8.73 13.10 1.71
C PRO A 16 8.54 13.19 3.23
N LEU A 17 9.37 13.99 3.91
CA LEU A 17 9.29 14.24 5.36
C LEU A 17 8.74 15.64 5.69
N GLN A 18 8.03 16.28 4.76
CA GLN A 18 7.38 17.56 5.01
C GLN A 18 6.29 17.39 6.08
N PRO A 19 6.13 18.34 7.01
CA PRO A 19 5.12 18.20 8.06
C PRO A 19 3.70 18.03 7.50
N ASP A 20 2.94 17.08 8.06
CA ASP A 20 1.61 16.70 7.59
C ASP A 20 0.65 17.89 7.40
N HIS A 21 0.72 18.89 8.28
CA HIS A 21 -0.14 20.08 8.20
C HIS A 21 0.06 20.92 6.92
N GLN A 22 1.18 20.73 6.21
CA GLN A 22 1.48 21.44 4.96
C GLN A 22 1.05 20.65 3.71
N ILE A 23 0.73 19.37 3.85
CA ILE A 23 0.48 18.44 2.73
C ILE A 23 -0.92 17.79 2.80
N GLN A 24 -1.86 18.41 3.52
CA GLN A 24 -3.21 17.88 3.71
C GLN A 24 -3.95 17.57 2.40
N GLY A 25 -3.71 18.33 1.34
CA GLY A 25 -4.28 18.04 0.01
C GLY A 25 -3.82 16.71 -0.56
N LEU A 26 -2.51 16.40 -0.46
CA LEU A 26 -1.95 15.12 -0.90
C LEU A 26 -2.47 13.96 -0.04
N LEU A 27 -2.56 14.17 1.29
CA LEU A 27 -3.11 13.18 2.21
C LEU A 27 -4.58 12.85 1.90
N ASN A 28 -5.38 13.84 1.50
CA ASN A 28 -6.76 13.62 1.07
C ASN A 28 -6.82 12.76 -0.20
N ILE A 29 -5.96 13.03 -1.19
CA ILE A 29 -5.85 12.21 -2.42
C ILE A 29 -5.50 10.77 -2.07
N TYR A 30 -4.55 10.54 -1.16
CA TYR A 30 -4.18 9.21 -0.72
C TYR A 30 -5.35 8.50 -0.04
N TYR A 31 -6.04 9.17 0.88
CA TYR A 31 -7.19 8.61 1.58
C TYR A 31 -8.31 8.20 0.62
N GLU A 32 -8.73 9.09 -0.29
CA GLU A 32 -9.77 8.79 -1.27
C GLU A 32 -9.36 7.64 -2.21
N MET A 33 -8.09 7.62 -2.64
CA MET A 33 -7.58 6.52 -3.46
C MET A 33 -7.61 5.19 -2.71
N GLN A 34 -7.26 5.17 -1.43
CA GLN A 34 -7.34 3.97 -0.60
C GLN A 34 -8.79 3.47 -0.49
N ASP A 35 -9.74 4.37 -0.24
CA ASP A 35 -11.17 4.01 -0.13
C ASP A 35 -11.70 3.41 -1.44
N MET A 36 -11.46 4.08 -2.57
CA MET A 36 -11.86 3.58 -3.89
C MET A 36 -11.27 2.20 -4.20
N LEU A 37 -9.98 1.99 -3.91
CA LEU A 37 -9.32 0.70 -4.12
C LEU A 37 -9.85 -0.39 -3.18
N ALA A 38 -10.13 -0.05 -1.91
CA ALA A 38 -10.70 -0.97 -0.94
C ALA A 38 -12.08 -1.47 -1.40
N ILE A 39 -12.93 -0.56 -1.90
CA ILE A 39 -14.23 -0.90 -2.50
C ILE A 39 -14.05 -1.83 -3.71
N CYS A 40 -13.16 -1.49 -4.64
CA CYS A 40 -12.91 -2.30 -5.84
C CYS A 40 -12.37 -3.70 -5.51
N ALA A 41 -11.51 -3.81 -4.51
CA ALA A 41 -10.89 -5.08 -4.10
C ALA A 41 -11.77 -5.91 -3.15
N GLY A 42 -12.83 -5.33 -2.59
CA GLY A 42 -13.65 -5.97 -1.55
C GLY A 42 -12.87 -6.18 -0.24
N MET A 43 -11.97 -5.26 0.10
CA MET A 43 -11.09 -5.32 1.27
C MET A 43 -11.48 -4.25 2.30
N ASP A 44 -11.22 -4.50 3.58
CA ASP A 44 -11.46 -3.52 4.65
C ASP A 44 -10.47 -2.34 4.60
N ALA A 45 -9.26 -2.57 4.10
CA ALA A 45 -8.19 -1.56 4.02
C ALA A 45 -7.17 -1.90 2.92
N VAL A 46 -6.51 -0.86 2.40
CA VAL A 46 -5.41 -0.98 1.44
C VAL A 46 -4.24 -0.07 1.83
N THR A 47 -3.03 -0.45 1.44
CA THR A 47 -1.82 0.36 1.61
C THR A 47 -1.28 0.81 0.26
N LEU A 48 -0.81 2.05 0.19
CA LEU A 48 -0.21 2.64 -1.02
C LEU A 48 1.33 2.60 -0.99
N GLN A 49 1.92 2.03 0.06
CA GLN A 49 3.36 2.00 0.26
C GLN A 49 4.13 1.15 -0.77
N PRO A 50 3.64 -0.04 -1.21
CA PRO A 50 4.38 -0.86 -2.17
C PRO A 50 4.37 -0.22 -3.56
N VAL A 51 5.56 0.03 -4.12
CA VAL A 51 5.70 0.75 -5.41
C VAL A 51 5.78 -0.18 -6.63
N ALA A 52 5.67 -1.50 -6.41
CA ALA A 52 5.71 -2.51 -7.46
C ALA A 52 4.93 -3.77 -7.04
N GLY A 53 4.50 -4.58 -8.02
CA GLY A 53 3.75 -5.82 -7.76
C GLY A 53 4.46 -6.78 -6.82
N ALA A 54 5.75 -7.08 -7.08
CA ALA A 54 6.55 -7.96 -6.21
C ALA A 54 6.71 -7.41 -4.78
N GLN A 55 6.77 -6.09 -4.60
CA GLN A 55 6.78 -5.49 -3.26
C GLN A 55 5.42 -5.62 -2.57
N GLY A 56 4.32 -5.56 -3.33
CA GLY A 56 2.97 -5.80 -2.84
C GLY A 56 2.82 -7.22 -2.29
N GLU A 57 3.27 -8.22 -3.06
CA GLU A 57 3.26 -9.63 -2.65
C GLU A 57 4.11 -9.85 -1.38
N PHE A 58 5.33 -9.30 -1.35
CA PHE A 58 6.17 -9.38 -0.17
C PHE A 58 5.52 -8.73 1.05
N THR A 59 4.91 -7.55 0.89
CA THR A 59 4.19 -6.85 1.96
C THR A 59 3.05 -7.69 2.49
N ALA A 60 2.24 -8.30 1.61
CA ALA A 60 1.13 -9.17 1.99
C ALA A 60 1.62 -10.38 2.82
N ILE A 61 2.70 -11.04 2.39
CA ILE A 61 3.30 -12.15 3.13
C ILE A 61 3.76 -11.70 4.52
N ARG A 62 4.36 -10.51 4.63
CA ARG A 62 4.80 -9.96 5.93
C ARG A 62 3.63 -9.63 6.84
N CYS A 63 2.53 -9.09 6.32
CA CYS A 63 1.31 -8.85 7.08
C CYS A 63 0.71 -10.16 7.62
N ILE A 64 0.60 -11.18 6.77
CA ILE A 64 0.11 -12.52 7.18
C ILE A 64 1.04 -13.14 8.23
N GLN A 65 2.36 -13.02 8.05
CA GLN A 65 3.34 -13.51 9.01
C GLN A 65 3.17 -12.85 10.38
N GLU A 66 3.05 -11.51 10.44
CA GLU A 66 2.86 -10.83 11.73
C GLU A 66 1.49 -11.10 12.36
N TYR A 67 0.45 -11.29 11.56
CA TYR A 67 -0.84 -11.72 12.06
C TYR A 67 -0.74 -13.02 12.87
N PHE A 68 -0.04 -14.03 12.35
CA PHE A 68 0.15 -15.29 13.07
C PHE A 68 1.11 -15.17 14.25
N ARG A 69 2.16 -14.34 14.16
CA ARG A 69 3.05 -14.06 15.29
C ARG A 69 2.32 -13.41 16.46
N ASN A 70 1.44 -12.44 16.20
CA ASN A 70 0.61 -11.79 17.21
C ASN A 70 -0.34 -12.77 17.91
N LYS A 71 -0.70 -13.88 17.25
CA LYS A 71 -1.48 -14.98 17.84
C LYS A 71 -0.63 -16.05 18.53
N GLY A 72 0.70 -15.94 18.49
CA GLY A 72 1.63 -16.96 18.99
C GLY A 72 1.77 -18.18 18.08
N GLU A 73 1.22 -18.15 16.86
CA GLU A 73 1.23 -19.27 15.90
C GLU A 73 2.50 -19.27 15.03
N LEU A 74 3.68 -19.30 15.68
CA LEU A 74 5.00 -19.17 15.03
C LEU A 74 5.34 -20.32 14.06
N GLN A 75 4.65 -21.45 14.17
CA GLN A 75 4.82 -22.61 13.30
C GLN A 75 4.26 -22.40 11.89
N ARG A 76 3.43 -21.38 11.65
CA ARG A 76 2.84 -21.10 10.33
C ARG A 76 3.82 -20.34 9.45
N ASN A 77 4.76 -21.06 8.87
CA ASN A 77 5.86 -20.50 8.07
C ASN A 77 5.98 -21.10 6.64
N LYS A 78 4.95 -21.82 6.19
CA LYS A 78 4.90 -22.43 4.85
C LYS A 78 3.85 -21.73 3.99
N VAL A 79 4.23 -21.40 2.76
CA VAL A 79 3.35 -20.84 1.72
C VAL A 79 3.25 -21.87 0.60
N ILE A 80 2.04 -22.16 0.14
CA ILE A 80 1.80 -23.05 -1.00
C ILE A 80 1.76 -22.19 -2.24
N VAL A 81 2.60 -22.48 -3.22
CA VAL A 81 2.70 -21.76 -4.49
C VAL A 81 2.54 -22.77 -5.63
N PRO A 82 1.64 -22.53 -6.60
CA PRO A 82 1.49 -23.40 -7.76
C PRO A 82 2.69 -23.25 -8.71
N ASP A 83 3.04 -24.31 -9.45
CA ASP A 83 4.14 -24.30 -10.43
C ASP A 83 3.95 -23.27 -11.56
N SER A 84 2.71 -22.84 -11.79
CA SER A 84 2.34 -21.84 -12.80
C SER A 84 2.37 -20.39 -12.28
N ALA A 85 2.78 -20.16 -11.04
CA ALA A 85 2.89 -18.81 -10.49
C ALA A 85 3.86 -17.96 -11.33
N HIS A 86 3.58 -16.66 -11.42
CA HIS A 86 4.40 -15.68 -12.15
C HIS A 86 5.77 -15.50 -11.49
#